data_AF-A0A670Z073-F1
#
_entry.id   AF-A0A670Z073-F1
#
_cell.length_a   1.000
_cell.length_b   1.000
_cell.length_c   1.000
_cell.angle_alpha   90.00
_cell.angle_beta   90.00
_cell.angle_gamma   90.00
#
_symmetry.space_group_name_H-M   'P 1'
#
loop_
_entity.id
_entity.type
_entity.pdbx_description
1 polymer ?
#
loop_
_entity_poly.entity_id
_entity_poly.type
_entity_poly.pdbx_seq_one_letter_code
_entity_poly.pdbx_strand_id
1 'polypeptide(L)'
;RIPQPTMLVGDFWELKSKQCKAAKWERIIGLFYQRLGFLFRMPFHNVSLVINNTKEMDSGQYMCTVNVPDDSTVKGRNIGLVNLTVLVPPSPPKCQFRGSAQVGGNITMSCKSAFGKPVPVYRWQRTEPSTQFFFAPTQDTKKGMLTLTNLTIDMSGLYLCNASSIAGYSNCTLNLEVHPRESLLDSSRSPSTLLPFAWELLGAREGRNK
;
A
#
# COMPACT_ATOMS: atom_id res chain seq x y z
N ARG A 1 9.06 -30.13 -12.21
CA ARG A 1 9.24 -28.79 -11.61
C ARG A 1 7.99 -28.53 -10.78
N ILE A 2 8.02 -28.84 -9.49
CA ILE A 2 6.83 -28.76 -8.61
C ILE A 2 6.55 -27.27 -8.35
N PRO A 3 5.33 -26.76 -8.61
CA PRO A 3 5.02 -25.35 -8.42
C PRO A 3 5.20 -24.97 -6.94
N GLN A 4 5.89 -23.84 -6.69
CA GLN A 4 6.07 -23.31 -5.33
C GLN A 4 4.71 -22.79 -4.82
N PRO A 5 4.20 -23.29 -3.68
CA PRO A 5 2.94 -22.79 -3.13
C PRO A 5 3.15 -21.41 -2.52
N THR A 6 2.32 -20.45 -2.93
CA THR A 6 2.32 -19.05 -2.45
C THR A 6 0.99 -18.84 -1.73
N MET A 7 0.98 -18.40 -0.46
CA MET A 7 -0.18 -18.59 0.43
C MET A 7 -0.67 -17.32 1.15
N LEU A 8 -1.93 -16.94 0.96
CA LEU A 8 -2.57 -15.74 1.54
C LEU A 8 -2.76 -15.87 3.06
N VAL A 9 -2.89 -14.72 3.74
CA VAL A 9 -3.24 -14.68 5.17
C VAL A 9 -4.66 -15.24 5.34
N GLY A 10 -4.77 -16.43 5.95
CA GLY A 10 -6.06 -17.05 6.29
C GLY A 10 -6.27 -18.47 5.77
N ASP A 11 -5.41 -18.99 4.90
CA ASP A 11 -5.69 -20.27 4.23
C ASP A 11 -4.95 -21.48 4.82
N PHE A 12 -5.70 -22.58 4.90
CA PHE A 12 -5.34 -23.92 5.39
C PHE A 12 -4.47 -24.66 4.37
N TRP A 13 -3.51 -25.49 4.84
CA TRP A 13 -2.72 -26.34 3.94
C TRP A 13 -2.73 -27.82 4.33
N GLU A 14 -2.85 -28.70 3.32
CA GLU A 14 -2.78 -30.15 3.42
C GLU A 14 -1.44 -30.67 2.89
N LEU A 15 -0.63 -31.30 3.74
CA LEU A 15 0.59 -31.99 3.34
C LEU A 15 0.29 -33.49 3.23
N LYS A 16 -0.15 -33.97 2.06
CA LYS A 16 -0.41 -35.40 1.82
C LYS A 16 0.92 -36.18 1.79
N SER A 17 1.43 -36.56 2.95
CA SER A 17 2.53 -37.51 3.06
C SER A 17 1.98 -38.89 3.37
N LYS A 18 2.30 -39.91 2.58
CA LYS A 18 2.17 -41.30 3.00
C LYS A 18 3.33 -41.59 3.95
N GLN A 19 3.01 -41.63 5.25
CA GLN A 19 3.81 -42.08 6.38
C GLN A 19 4.98 -41.15 6.80
N CYS A 20 4.75 -40.16 7.68
CA CYS A 20 5.79 -39.61 8.59
C CYS A 20 5.51 -40.06 10.04
N LYS A 21 6.18 -41.09 10.57
CA LYS A 21 5.94 -41.55 11.97
C LYS A 21 6.63 -40.74 13.08
N ALA A 22 7.47 -39.74 12.76
CA ALA A 22 8.05 -38.82 13.75
C ALA A 22 8.64 -37.56 13.10
N ALA A 23 7.97 -36.40 13.18
CA ALA A 23 8.52 -35.13 12.69
C ALA A 23 9.27 -34.39 13.81
N LYS A 24 10.58 -34.15 13.65
CA LYS A 24 11.38 -33.27 14.51
C LYS A 24 11.65 -31.97 13.74
N TRP A 25 11.03 -30.87 14.17
CA TRP A 25 11.24 -29.55 13.58
C TRP A 25 12.20 -28.75 14.45
N GLU A 26 13.34 -28.33 13.90
CA GLU A 26 14.30 -27.45 14.56
C GLU A 26 14.23 -26.05 13.93
N ARG A 27 13.57 -25.11 14.62
CA ARG A 27 13.82 -23.66 14.47
C ARG A 27 13.78 -23.00 15.84
N ILE A 28 14.78 -22.15 16.07
CA ILE A 28 15.01 -21.35 17.27
C ILE A 28 13.82 -20.38 17.42
N ILE A 29 13.01 -20.54 18.47
CA ILE A 29 12.17 -19.55 19.20
C ILE A 29 11.00 -20.31 19.82
N GLY A 30 10.98 -20.44 21.15
CA GLY A 30 10.02 -21.25 21.91
C GLY A 30 8.52 -20.96 21.70
N LEU A 31 8.15 -19.80 21.12
CA LEU A 31 6.76 -19.44 20.80
C LEU A 31 6.19 -20.14 19.55
N PHE A 32 7.05 -20.79 18.77
CA PHE A 32 6.66 -21.52 17.56
C PHE A 32 5.98 -22.86 17.89
N TYR A 33 6.46 -23.58 18.91
CA TYR A 33 5.95 -24.91 19.29
C TYR A 33 4.50 -24.90 19.80
N GLN A 34 4.04 -23.81 20.41
CA GLN A 34 2.67 -23.71 20.95
C GLN A 34 1.59 -23.57 19.86
N ARG A 35 1.96 -23.12 18.67
CA ARG A 35 1.03 -22.92 17.54
C ARG A 35 1.09 -24.04 16.50
N LEU A 36 1.98 -25.00 16.70
CA LEU A 36 2.17 -26.16 15.85
C LEU A 36 1.26 -27.29 16.29
N GLY A 37 0.55 -27.87 15.33
CA GLY A 37 -0.25 -29.07 15.54
C GLY A 37 -0.11 -30.04 14.38
N PHE A 38 -0.46 -31.30 14.63
CA PHE A 38 -0.74 -32.25 13.55
C PHE A 38 -2.24 -32.21 13.26
N LEU A 39 -2.61 -32.20 11.97
CA LEU A 39 -4.03 -32.27 11.59
C LEU A 39 -4.66 -33.61 11.99
N PHE A 40 -3.87 -34.69 12.03
CA PHE A 40 -4.34 -36.03 12.36
C PHE A 40 -3.63 -36.55 13.61
N ARG A 41 -4.39 -37.17 14.52
CA ARG A 41 -3.83 -37.84 15.70
C ARG A 41 -3.28 -39.20 15.29
N MET A 42 -2.11 -39.55 15.84
CA MET A 42 -1.54 -40.87 15.65
C MET A 42 -2.46 -41.97 16.22
N PRO A 43 -2.52 -43.15 15.59
CA PRO A 43 -1.79 -43.58 14.40
C PRO A 43 -2.53 -43.20 13.10
N PHE A 44 -1.95 -42.29 12.31
CA PHE A 44 -2.49 -41.95 10.98
C PHE A 44 -1.35 -41.89 9.97
N HIS A 45 -1.59 -42.32 8.74
CA HIS A 45 -0.56 -42.30 7.71
C HIS A 45 -0.29 -40.89 7.18
N ASN A 46 -1.23 -39.95 7.35
CA ASN A 46 -1.09 -38.57 6.92
C ASN A 46 -0.53 -37.69 8.04
N VAL A 47 0.53 -36.95 7.74
CA VAL A 47 1.29 -36.16 8.73
C VAL A 47 1.37 -34.73 8.24
N SER A 48 0.18 -34.16 8.07
CA SER A 48 -0.01 -32.75 7.82
C SER A 48 0.25 -31.94 9.09
N LEU A 49 1.03 -30.87 8.93
CA LEU A 49 1.30 -29.89 9.97
C LEU A 49 0.36 -28.69 9.79
N VAL A 50 -0.17 -28.19 10.90
CA VAL A 50 -0.90 -26.91 10.94
C VAL A 50 -0.14 -25.92 11.82
N ILE A 51 -0.09 -24.67 11.37
CA ILE A 51 0.43 -23.54 12.12
C ILE A 51 -0.72 -22.57 12.30
N ASN A 52 -1.22 -22.45 13.53
CA ASN A 52 -2.30 -21.51 13.82
C ASN A 52 -1.76 -20.07 13.89
N ASN A 53 -2.56 -19.10 13.40
CA ASN A 53 -2.22 -17.68 13.41
C ASN A 53 -0.83 -17.40 12.81
N THR A 54 -0.66 -17.75 11.53
CA THR A 54 0.63 -17.61 10.83
C THR A 54 1.11 -16.18 10.84
N LYS A 55 2.40 -16.01 11.15
CA LYS A 55 3.10 -14.72 11.15
C LYS A 55 4.15 -14.72 10.06
N GLU A 56 4.55 -13.55 9.58
CA GLU A 56 5.59 -13.44 8.55
C GLU A 56 6.87 -14.20 8.93
N MET A 57 7.25 -14.14 10.20
CA MET A 57 8.40 -14.84 10.78
C MET A 57 8.34 -16.38 10.67
N ASP A 58 7.15 -16.95 10.47
CA ASP A 58 6.98 -18.39 10.27
C ASP A 58 7.48 -18.83 8.87
N SER A 59 7.72 -17.89 7.95
CA SER A 59 8.37 -18.19 6.66
C SER A 59 9.73 -18.84 6.86
N GLY A 60 10.08 -19.84 6.06
CA GLY A 60 11.37 -20.53 6.14
C GLY A 60 11.33 -21.94 5.58
N GLN A 61 12.42 -22.70 5.78
CA GLN A 61 12.49 -24.10 5.40
C GLN A 61 12.10 -25.01 6.57
N TYR A 62 11.30 -25.99 6.24
CA TYR A 62 10.67 -26.96 7.13
C TYR A 62 11.13 -28.36 6.69
N MET A 63 11.61 -29.18 7.64
CA MET A 63 12.07 -30.55 7.39
C MET A 63 11.17 -31.63 8.04
N CYS A 64 10.50 -32.50 7.27
CA CYS A 64 9.94 -33.76 7.79
C CYS A 64 11.01 -34.85 7.72
N THR A 65 11.16 -35.65 8.77
CA THR A 65 11.94 -36.90 8.73
C THR A 65 11.01 -38.07 8.98
N VAL A 66 11.19 -39.17 8.25
CA VAL A 66 10.41 -40.41 8.44
C VAL A 66 11.32 -41.52 8.92
N ASN A 67 11.05 -42.01 10.13
CA ASN A 67 11.71 -43.21 10.63
C ASN A 67 10.90 -44.44 10.20
N VAL A 68 11.47 -45.26 9.30
CA VAL A 68 10.91 -46.55 8.90
C VAL A 68 11.65 -47.63 9.70
N PRO A 69 10.99 -48.29 10.67
CA PRO A 69 11.62 -49.30 11.51
C PRO A 69 11.64 -50.64 10.77
N ASP A 70 12.52 -50.80 9.76
CA ASP A 70 13.12 -52.12 9.38
C ASP A 70 14.13 -52.10 8.21
N ASP A 71 14.46 -50.95 7.62
CA ASP A 71 15.27 -50.94 6.40
C ASP A 71 16.74 -50.59 6.70
N SER A 72 17.52 -51.60 7.10
CA SER A 72 18.98 -51.51 7.19
C SER A 72 19.68 -51.38 5.82
N THR A 73 18.92 -51.39 4.72
CA THR A 73 19.43 -51.38 3.34
C THR A 73 19.34 -50.01 2.65
N VAL A 74 18.49 -49.08 3.12
CA VAL A 74 18.41 -47.73 2.55
C VAL A 74 19.23 -46.73 3.39
N LYS A 75 20.46 -46.48 2.97
CA LYS A 75 21.35 -45.40 3.46
C LYS A 75 20.81 -43.97 3.19
N GLY A 76 19.53 -43.81 2.90
CA GLY A 76 18.87 -42.54 2.62
C GLY A 76 17.97 -42.15 3.78
N ARG A 77 18.33 -41.07 4.50
CA ARG A 77 17.40 -40.44 5.46
C ARG A 77 16.16 -40.01 4.68
N ASN A 78 14.99 -40.57 4.99
CA ASN A 78 13.71 -40.18 4.39
C ASN A 78 13.34 -38.76 4.87
N ILE A 79 13.98 -37.76 4.28
CA ILE A 79 13.85 -36.34 4.63
C ILE A 79 13.11 -35.61 3.51
N GLY A 80 12.00 -34.96 3.86
CA GLY A 80 11.29 -34.03 2.99
C GLY A 80 11.53 -32.59 3.43
N LEU A 81 12.00 -31.73 2.51
CA LEU A 81 12.16 -30.29 2.74
C LEU A 81 11.03 -29.50 2.08
N VAL A 82 10.47 -28.53 2.78
CA VAL A 82 9.40 -27.65 2.32
C VAL A 82 9.75 -26.21 2.63
N ASN A 83 9.58 -25.31 1.67
CA ASN A 83 9.75 -23.87 1.89
C ASN A 83 8.37 -23.23 2.08
N LEU A 84 8.11 -22.72 3.29
CA LEU A 84 6.91 -21.95 3.59
C LEU A 84 7.19 -20.46 3.36
N THR A 85 6.35 -19.81 2.57
CA THR A 85 6.34 -18.34 2.44
C THR A 85 5.01 -17.80 2.92
N VAL A 86 5.03 -17.11 4.05
CA VAL A 86 3.85 -16.39 4.56
C VAL A 86 3.75 -15.06 3.81
N LEU A 87 2.60 -14.82 3.19
CA LEU A 87 2.33 -13.56 2.51
C LEU A 87 1.73 -12.55 3.49
N VAL A 88 1.92 -11.27 3.19
CA VAL A 88 1.46 -10.16 4.02
C VAL A 88 0.73 -9.17 3.10
N PRO A 89 -0.55 -8.84 3.36
CA PRO A 89 -1.26 -7.86 2.56
C PRO A 89 -0.56 -6.50 2.61
N PRO A 90 -0.71 -5.67 1.57
CA PRO A 90 -0.17 -4.30 1.58
C PRO A 90 -0.72 -3.52 2.78
N SER A 91 0.15 -2.85 3.53
CA SER A 91 -0.31 -1.89 4.54
C SER A 91 -0.99 -0.69 3.85
N PRO A 92 -1.83 0.07 4.57
CA PRO A 92 -2.33 1.37 4.11
C PRO A 92 -1.19 2.22 3.53
N PRO A 93 -1.23 2.56 2.23
CA PRO A 93 -0.17 3.33 1.60
C PRO A 93 -0.23 4.79 2.04
N LYS A 94 0.93 5.45 2.03
CA LYS A 94 1.01 6.92 2.20
C LYS A 94 1.01 7.58 0.83
N CYS A 95 0.01 8.42 0.58
CA CYS A 95 -0.12 9.24 -0.62
C CYS A 95 0.40 10.66 -0.35
N GLN A 96 1.23 11.19 -1.24
CA GLN A 96 1.71 12.58 -1.21
C GLN A 96 2.13 13.00 -2.61
N PHE A 97 2.24 14.31 -2.86
CA PHE A 97 2.78 14.83 -4.12
C PHE A 97 3.90 15.84 -3.87
N ARG A 98 4.74 16.05 -4.89
CA ARG A 98 5.78 17.09 -4.92
C ARG A 98 5.72 17.82 -6.26
N GLY A 99 6.19 19.06 -6.30
CA GLY A 99 6.18 19.92 -7.49
C GLY A 99 5.31 21.16 -7.30
N SER A 100 4.93 21.79 -8.41
CA SER A 100 4.08 23.00 -8.40
C SER A 100 2.68 22.66 -8.92
N ALA A 101 1.69 22.75 -8.04
CA ALA A 101 0.27 22.58 -8.37
C ALA A 101 -0.35 23.88 -8.92
N GLN A 102 0.35 24.49 -9.89
CA GLN A 102 -0.13 25.66 -10.63
C GLN A 102 -0.32 25.31 -12.10
N VAL A 103 -1.14 26.09 -12.82
CA VAL A 103 -1.33 25.94 -14.26
C VAL A 103 0.02 25.97 -15.00
N GLY A 104 0.23 25.04 -15.92
CA GLY A 104 1.49 24.82 -16.62
C GLY A 104 2.63 24.28 -15.76
N GLY A 105 2.38 23.99 -14.48
CA GLY A 105 3.32 23.34 -13.56
C GLY A 105 3.39 21.84 -13.78
N ASN A 106 4.30 21.19 -13.04
CA ASN A 106 4.50 19.75 -13.07
C ASN A 106 4.52 19.21 -11.64
N ILE A 107 3.92 18.04 -11.44
CA ILE A 107 3.92 17.33 -10.16
C ILE A 107 4.22 15.85 -10.34
N THR A 108 4.74 15.25 -9.27
CA THR A 108 4.85 13.80 -9.14
C THR A 108 4.16 13.36 -7.86
N MET A 109 3.14 12.54 -7.99
CA MET A 109 2.48 11.86 -6.88
C MET A 109 3.22 10.56 -6.56
N SER A 110 3.32 10.24 -5.27
CA SER A 110 3.94 9.01 -4.77
C SER A 110 3.00 8.27 -3.83
N CYS A 111 2.93 6.95 -3.98
CA CYS A 111 2.12 6.05 -3.19
C CYS A 111 2.98 4.86 -2.77
N LYS A 112 3.12 4.63 -1.45
CA LYS A 112 3.97 3.56 -0.94
C LYS A 112 3.42 2.95 0.34
N SER A 113 3.33 1.63 0.36
CA SER A 113 3.04 0.85 1.56
C SER A 113 4.34 0.57 2.33
N ALA A 114 4.28 0.60 3.66
CA ALA A 114 5.41 0.27 4.53
C ALA A 114 5.66 -1.25 4.59
N PHE A 115 4.58 -2.03 4.52
CA PHE A 115 4.60 -3.50 4.52
C PHE A 115 3.81 -4.05 3.34
N GLY A 116 4.14 -5.27 2.95
CA GLY A 116 3.50 -6.00 1.85
C GLY A 116 4.45 -7.04 1.28
N LYS A 117 4.03 -8.30 1.32
CA LYS A 117 4.81 -9.44 0.83
C LYS A 117 3.90 -10.35 0.00
N PRO A 118 4.12 -10.47 -1.32
CA PRO A 118 5.19 -9.86 -2.10
C PRO A 118 5.04 -8.33 -2.20
N VAL A 119 6.09 -7.65 -2.68
CA VAL A 119 6.07 -6.20 -2.85
C VAL A 119 4.86 -5.80 -3.72
N PRO A 120 4.01 -4.87 -3.27
CA PRO A 120 2.80 -4.51 -4.00
C PRO A 120 3.10 -3.79 -5.32
N VAL A 121 2.17 -3.92 -6.27
CA VAL A 121 2.10 -3.09 -7.47
C VAL A 121 1.09 -1.97 -7.21
N TYR A 122 1.41 -0.77 -7.69
CA TYR A 122 0.65 0.44 -7.42
C TYR A 122 -0.03 0.94 -8.69
N ARG A 123 -1.31 1.33 -8.58
CA ARG A 123 -2.07 1.89 -9.69
C ARG A 123 -2.84 3.12 -9.23
N TRP A 124 -2.55 4.25 -9.85
CA TRP A 124 -3.28 5.48 -9.73
C TRP A 124 -4.42 5.56 -10.74
N GLN A 125 -5.49 6.19 -10.30
CA GLN A 125 -6.60 6.65 -11.12
C GLN A 125 -7.10 7.96 -10.53
N ARG A 126 -7.63 8.85 -11.36
CA ARG A 126 -8.48 9.93 -10.88
C ARG A 126 -9.91 9.41 -10.80
N THR A 127 -10.60 9.68 -9.70
CA THR A 127 -12.00 9.24 -9.49
C THR A 127 -12.99 10.39 -9.63
N GLU A 128 -12.56 11.62 -9.38
CA GLU A 128 -13.40 12.82 -9.46
C GLU A 128 -12.62 13.98 -10.10
N PRO A 129 -13.25 14.89 -10.87
CA PRO A 129 -14.67 14.90 -11.21
C PRO A 129 -15.05 13.84 -12.26
N SER A 130 -14.06 13.24 -12.93
CA SER A 130 -14.25 12.17 -13.89
C SER A 130 -13.17 11.10 -13.75
N THR A 131 -13.56 9.85 -13.98
CA THR A 131 -12.66 8.70 -13.91
C THR A 131 -11.62 8.76 -15.02
N GLN A 132 -10.35 8.70 -14.65
CA GLN A 132 -9.23 8.62 -15.58
C GLN A 132 -8.23 7.58 -15.12
N PHE A 133 -7.85 6.66 -16.01
CA PHE A 133 -6.80 5.67 -15.78
C PHE A 133 -5.47 6.14 -16.37
N PHE A 134 -4.38 5.84 -15.67
CA PHE A 134 -3.03 6.20 -16.09
C PHE A 134 -2.21 4.97 -16.47
N PHE A 135 -1.38 5.12 -17.50
CA PHE A 135 -0.52 4.07 -18.03
C PHE A 135 0.92 4.55 -18.14
N ALA A 136 1.85 3.67 -18.49
CA ALA A 136 3.22 4.07 -18.79
C ALA A 136 3.24 4.99 -20.04
N PRO A 137 4.11 6.00 -20.08
CA PRO A 137 5.16 6.32 -19.10
C PRO A 137 4.70 7.24 -17.96
N THR A 138 3.48 7.78 -18.01
CA THR A 138 2.93 8.71 -17.01
C THR A 138 2.94 8.13 -15.61
N GLN A 139 2.73 6.82 -15.48
CA GLN A 139 2.78 6.07 -14.23
C GLN A 139 3.85 4.98 -14.22
N ASP A 140 4.61 4.89 -13.12
CA ASP A 140 5.45 3.75 -12.76
C ASP A 140 4.76 2.93 -11.67
N THR A 141 4.21 1.77 -12.06
CA THR A 141 3.45 0.90 -11.16
C THR A 141 4.32 0.15 -10.15
N LYS A 142 5.63 0.02 -10.37
CA LYS A 142 6.56 -0.62 -9.43
C LYS A 142 6.99 0.36 -8.34
N LYS A 143 7.18 1.63 -8.70
CA LYS A 143 7.57 2.69 -7.76
C LYS A 143 6.38 3.42 -7.13
N GLY A 144 5.17 3.23 -7.66
CA GLY A 144 3.96 3.92 -7.21
C GLY A 144 3.97 5.41 -7.51
N MET A 145 4.59 5.79 -8.63
CA MET A 145 4.71 7.19 -9.05
C MET A 145 3.75 7.52 -10.20
N LEU A 146 3.11 8.68 -10.13
CA LEU A 146 2.34 9.27 -11.23
C LEU A 146 2.87 10.67 -11.49
N THR A 147 3.32 10.95 -12.72
CA THR A 147 3.85 12.26 -13.11
C THR A 147 2.86 12.96 -14.01
N LEU A 148 2.38 14.14 -13.59
CA LEU A 148 1.52 15.00 -14.38
C LEU A 148 2.30 16.26 -14.76
N THR A 149 2.32 16.57 -16.04
CA THR A 149 3.05 17.71 -16.60
C THR A 149 2.11 18.67 -17.29
N ASN A 150 2.48 19.95 -17.33
CA ASN A 150 1.68 21.01 -17.95
C ASN A 150 0.24 21.00 -17.40
N LEU A 151 0.12 21.15 -16.08
CA LEU A 151 -1.15 21.05 -15.38
C LEU A 151 -2.19 22.06 -15.89
N THR A 152 -3.44 21.64 -15.96
CA THR A 152 -4.60 22.51 -16.20
C THR A 152 -5.54 22.48 -15.00
N ILE A 153 -6.44 23.46 -14.89
CA ILE A 153 -7.42 23.52 -13.78
C ILE A 153 -8.28 22.25 -13.75
N ASP A 154 -8.65 21.73 -14.92
CA ASP A 154 -9.46 20.50 -15.07
C ASP A 154 -8.75 19.23 -14.59
N MET A 155 -7.44 19.27 -14.35
CA MET A 155 -6.70 18.17 -13.73
C MET A 155 -6.94 18.10 -12.22
N SER A 156 -7.55 19.12 -11.60
CA SER A 156 -7.93 19.07 -10.19
C SER A 156 -8.92 17.93 -9.92
N GLY A 157 -8.87 17.40 -8.71
CA GLY A 157 -9.80 16.38 -8.24
C GLY A 157 -9.15 15.31 -7.37
N LEU A 158 -9.90 14.22 -7.17
CA LEU A 158 -9.52 13.15 -6.24
C LEU A 158 -8.76 12.05 -6.97
N TYR A 159 -7.53 11.80 -6.55
CA TYR A 159 -6.65 10.76 -7.07
C TYR A 159 -6.58 9.61 -6.07
N LEU A 160 -6.89 8.39 -6.53
CA LEU A 160 -6.86 7.16 -5.75
C LEU A 160 -5.68 6.30 -6.21
N CYS A 161 -4.80 5.95 -5.27
CA CYS A 161 -3.79 4.92 -5.47
C CYS A 161 -4.27 3.60 -4.87
N ASN A 162 -4.23 2.53 -5.65
CA ASN A 162 -4.42 1.16 -5.18
C ASN A 162 -3.08 0.41 -5.16
N ALA A 163 -2.67 -0.06 -3.97
CA ALA A 163 -1.55 -0.96 -3.77
C ALA A 163 -2.06 -2.39 -3.68
N SER A 164 -1.69 -3.24 -4.63
CA SER A 164 -2.20 -4.61 -4.71
C SER A 164 -1.09 -5.65 -4.84
N SER A 165 -1.32 -6.79 -4.21
CA SER A 165 -0.50 -7.98 -4.34
C SER A 165 -1.42 -9.20 -4.36
N ILE A 166 -0.86 -10.39 -4.58
CA ILE A 166 -1.64 -11.62 -4.40
C ILE A 166 -2.23 -11.69 -2.98
N ALA A 167 -1.51 -11.20 -1.96
CA ALA A 167 -1.88 -11.21 -0.55
C ALA A 167 -3.11 -10.36 -0.18
N GLY A 168 -3.55 -9.49 -1.09
CA GLY A 168 -4.62 -8.53 -0.86
C GLY A 168 -4.28 -7.14 -1.40
N TYR A 169 -5.08 -6.16 -1.02
CA TYR A 169 -4.96 -4.79 -1.50
C TYR A 169 -5.20 -3.76 -0.39
N SER A 170 -4.69 -2.55 -0.59
CA SER A 170 -4.96 -1.39 0.24
C SER A 170 -4.81 -0.12 -0.60
N ASN A 171 -5.42 0.98 -0.19
CA ASN A 171 -5.49 2.18 -1.01
C ASN A 171 -5.32 3.47 -0.19
N CYS A 172 -5.01 4.56 -0.89
CA CYS A 172 -5.00 5.91 -0.33
C CYS A 172 -5.49 6.91 -1.37
N THR A 173 -6.10 7.99 -0.90
CA THR A 173 -6.61 9.09 -1.72
C THR A 173 -5.77 10.35 -1.52
N LEU A 174 -5.76 11.19 -2.54
CA LEU A 174 -5.06 12.48 -2.57
C LEU A 174 -5.90 13.48 -3.35
N ASN A 175 -6.26 14.59 -2.73
CA ASN A 175 -6.95 15.68 -3.41
C ASN A 175 -5.90 16.61 -4.05
N LEU A 176 -5.97 16.78 -5.37
CA LEU A 176 -5.13 17.74 -6.09
C LEU A 176 -5.96 18.97 -6.45
N GLU A 177 -5.46 20.14 -6.09
CA GLU A 177 -6.05 21.42 -6.48
C GLU A 177 -5.02 22.22 -7.28
N VAL A 178 -5.33 22.48 -8.55
CA VAL A 178 -4.46 23.23 -9.47
C VAL A 178 -4.89 24.69 -9.50
N HIS A 179 -3.97 25.56 -9.11
CA HIS A 179 -4.22 26.99 -9.00
C HIS A 179 -3.75 27.73 -10.26
N PRO A 180 -4.40 28.83 -10.67
CA PRO A 180 -3.84 29.72 -11.68
C PRO A 180 -2.43 30.17 -11.30
N ARG A 181 -1.57 30.44 -12.29
CA ARG A 181 -0.32 31.16 -11.99
C ARG A 181 -0.70 32.57 -11.58
N GLU A 182 -0.25 32.98 -10.40
CA GLU A 182 -0.35 34.37 -9.99
C GLU A 182 0.55 35.20 -10.91
N SER A 183 -0.07 35.90 -11.85
CA SER A 183 0.62 36.93 -12.62
C SER A 183 0.88 38.10 -11.67
N LEU A 184 2.07 38.70 -11.72
CA LEU A 184 2.44 39.91 -10.99
C LEU A 184 1.70 41.18 -11.49
N LEU A 185 0.41 41.04 -11.82
CA LEU A 185 -0.46 42.11 -12.30
C LEU A 185 -1.71 42.21 -11.39
N ASP A 186 -1.51 42.25 -10.08
CA ASP A 186 -2.41 43.02 -9.22
C ASP A 186 -1.69 43.58 -7.97
N SER A 187 -0.63 44.36 -8.18
CA SER A 187 -0.21 45.35 -7.17
C SER A 187 -0.94 46.69 -7.32
N SER A 188 -1.92 46.77 -8.25
CA SER A 188 -2.65 48.01 -8.57
C SER A 188 -4.01 48.15 -7.89
N ARG A 189 -4.55 47.10 -7.25
CA ARG A 189 -5.78 47.21 -6.47
C ARG A 189 -5.50 47.23 -4.97
N SER A 190 -4.85 48.32 -4.54
CA SER A 190 -5.04 48.78 -3.16
C SER A 190 -6.52 49.12 -2.94
N PRO A 191 -7.19 48.60 -1.90
CA PRO A 191 -8.50 49.10 -1.49
C PRO A 191 -8.31 50.39 -0.67
N SER A 192 -7.78 51.43 -1.30
CA SER A 192 -7.75 52.77 -0.71
C SER A 192 -9.07 53.48 -1.05
N THR A 193 -10.02 53.31 -0.13
CA THR A 193 -10.94 54.37 0.33
C THR A 193 -11.68 55.17 -0.74
N LEU A 194 -12.82 54.64 -1.19
CA LEU A 194 -13.96 55.51 -1.49
C LEU A 194 -14.51 56.04 -0.16
N LEU A 195 -14.04 57.23 0.27
CA LEU A 195 -14.87 58.08 1.11
C LEU A 195 -15.61 59.07 0.19
N PRO A 196 -16.93 59.22 0.36
CA PRO A 196 -17.76 59.99 -0.53
C PRO A 196 -17.63 61.49 -0.27
N PHE A 197 -17.80 62.25 -1.36
CA PHE A 197 -18.09 63.68 -1.42
C PHE A 197 -18.93 64.18 -0.23
N ALA A 198 -18.33 64.98 0.65
CA ALA A 198 -19.05 65.84 1.60
C ALA A 198 -18.13 66.95 2.12
N TRP A 199 -17.82 67.95 1.28
CA TRP A 199 -17.36 69.25 1.78
C TRP A 199 -17.90 70.38 0.89
N GLU A 200 -18.88 71.12 1.41
CA GLU A 200 -19.13 72.52 1.06
C GLU A 200 -19.93 72.83 -0.23
N LEU A 201 -21.24 72.60 -0.16
CA LEU A 201 -22.20 73.58 -0.68
C LEU A 201 -22.62 74.53 0.47
N LEU A 202 -22.37 75.82 0.25
CA LEU A 202 -23.08 76.99 0.81
C LEU A 202 -22.75 77.42 2.26
N GLY A 203 -21.67 78.21 2.36
CA GLY A 203 -21.73 79.60 2.84
C GLY A 203 -22.53 79.91 4.11
N ALA A 204 -21.87 79.81 5.27
CA ALA A 204 -22.29 80.49 6.48
C ALA A 204 -21.58 81.86 6.58
N ARG A 205 -22.34 82.94 6.33
CA ARG A 205 -21.94 84.33 6.58
C ARG A 205 -22.53 84.74 7.94
N GLU A 206 -21.71 84.74 8.98
CA GLU A 206 -22.09 85.22 10.31
C GLU A 206 -21.63 86.69 10.48
N GLY A 207 -22.55 87.56 10.92
CA GLY A 207 -22.21 88.70 11.79
C GLY A 207 -22.33 90.12 11.22
N ARG A 208 -23.51 90.75 11.39
CA ARG A 208 -23.61 92.11 11.99
C ARG A 208 -25.03 92.50 12.42
N ASN A 209 -25.18 92.84 13.70
CA ASN A 209 -26.06 93.84 14.35
C ASN A 209 -26.97 93.30 15.48
N LYS A 210 -26.48 93.35 16.73
CA LYS A 210 -26.80 94.36 17.76
C LYS A 210 -26.16 93.97 19.08
#